data_AF-A0A2E6X3I6-F1
#
_entry.id   AF-A0A2E6X3I6-F1
#
_cell.length_a   1.000
_cell.length_b   1.000
_cell.length_c   1.000
_cell.angle_alpha   90.00
_cell.angle_beta   90.00
_cell.angle_gamma   90.00
#
_symmetry.space_group_name_H-M   'P 1'
#
loop_
_entity.id
_entity.type
_entity.pdbx_description
1 polymer ?
#
loop_
_entity_poly.entity_id
_entity_poly.type
_entity_poly.pdbx_seq_one_letter_code
_entity_poly.pdbx_strand_id
1 'polypeptide(L)'
;MANPLSNVLKEFKALILLLIVMVGVFAAGWFIKAHFAGNEYDLLLTDRNEITENLTIAKNKTASLKSLLNGKDERIRELKQVIANLEKSPTEVTHVVETVTTLPGEEKRIVVYKEAECPNPPPDHLFKLENGLKVASFATTTEGEEKSYSYETAELNLKGTVVIAEEDTAVLLKATSSLEPDVTYPLQVDNLKVTKIRKHKIFEPHIQVNMNGLINFEPPSADVTATISVPLIHALDRELDFLAPKIGFNNHDVRLGVDVVGYNLGHKLPIITDLWISAGTSVSLIGDTKYPSLDISIGSKF
;
A
#
# COMPACT_ATOMS: atom_id res chain seq x y z
N MET A 1 -43.70 -23.30 35.76
CA MET A 1 -43.32 -23.51 34.35
C MET A 1 -43.04 -22.15 33.73
N ALA A 2 -41.83 -21.90 33.23
CA ALA A 2 -41.50 -20.61 32.62
C ALA A 2 -42.28 -20.46 31.30
N ASN A 3 -42.83 -19.27 31.07
CA ASN A 3 -43.69 -18.98 29.93
C ASN A 3 -42.83 -18.98 28.64
N PRO A 4 -43.10 -19.80 27.62
CA PRO A 4 -42.24 -19.89 26.42
C PRO A 4 -42.02 -18.54 25.72
N LEU A 5 -42.96 -17.60 25.87
CA LEU A 5 -42.83 -16.22 25.39
C LEU A 5 -41.68 -15.45 26.06
N SER A 6 -41.37 -15.71 27.34
CA SER A 6 -40.30 -15.00 28.05
C SER A 6 -38.91 -15.42 27.61
N ASN A 7 -38.75 -16.67 27.16
CA ASN A 7 -37.46 -17.18 26.68
C ASN A 7 -37.14 -16.62 25.29
N VAL A 8 -38.12 -16.55 24.40
CA VAL A 8 -37.98 -15.92 23.07
C VAL A 8 -37.61 -14.43 23.22
N LEU A 9 -38.24 -13.72 24.15
CA LEU A 9 -37.92 -12.31 24.43
C LEU A 9 -36.52 -12.10 25.01
N LYS A 10 -35.98 -13.06 25.78
CA LYS A 10 -34.60 -13.02 26.30
C LYS A 10 -33.58 -13.24 25.19
N GLU A 11 -33.80 -14.23 24.32
CA GLU A 11 -32.94 -14.50 23.17
C GLU A 11 -32.93 -13.33 22.17
N PHE A 12 -34.08 -12.70 21.92
CA PHE A 12 -34.18 -11.54 21.05
C PHE A 12 -33.42 -10.33 21.62
N LYS A 13 -33.46 -10.11 22.94
CA LYS A 13 -32.69 -9.05 23.61
C LYS A 13 -31.19 -9.28 23.51
N ALA A 14 -30.73 -10.52 23.70
CA ALA A 14 -29.31 -10.86 23.56
C ALA A 14 -28.81 -10.64 22.14
N LEU A 15 -29.63 -11.00 21.13
CA LEU A 15 -29.30 -10.83 19.71
C LEU A 15 -29.25 -9.34 19.31
N ILE A 16 -30.18 -8.53 19.81
CA ILE A 16 -30.17 -7.07 19.61
C ILE A 16 -28.93 -6.45 20.28
N LEU A 17 -28.58 -6.88 21.49
CA LEU A 17 -27.41 -6.36 22.20
C LEU A 17 -26.11 -6.71 21.45
N LEU A 18 -26.00 -7.95 20.96
CA LEU A 18 -24.87 -8.40 20.13
C LEU A 18 -24.76 -7.56 18.85
N LEU A 19 -25.88 -7.28 18.19
CA LEU A 19 -25.92 -6.41 17.00
C LEU A 19 -25.45 -4.99 17.33
N ILE A 20 -25.92 -4.40 18.43
CA ILE A 20 -25.52 -3.05 18.87
C ILE A 20 -24.02 -3.00 19.16
N VAL A 21 -23.47 -4.02 19.81
CA VAL A 21 -22.03 -4.14 20.08
C VAL A 21 -21.25 -4.24 18.77
N MET A 22 -21.67 -5.11 17.84
CA MET A 22 -21.02 -5.24 16.53
C MET A 22 -21.02 -3.91 15.76
N VAL A 23 -22.16 -3.20 15.76
CA VAL A 23 -22.27 -1.88 15.12
C VAL A 23 -21.39 -0.85 15.84
N GLY A 24 -21.33 -0.87 17.17
CA GLY A 24 -20.50 0.03 17.97
C GLY A 24 -19.00 -0.16 17.72
N VAL A 25 -18.55 -1.42 17.67
CA VAL A 25 -17.14 -1.74 17.36
C VAL A 25 -16.82 -1.41 15.90
N PHE A 26 -17.73 -1.66 14.97
CA PHE A 26 -17.56 -1.25 13.57
C PHE A 26 -17.46 0.28 13.45
N ALA A 27 -18.34 1.02 14.13
CA ALA A 27 -18.34 2.48 14.13
C ALA A 27 -17.08 3.05 14.79
N ALA A 28 -16.61 2.47 15.89
CA ALA A 28 -15.37 2.86 16.56
C ALA A 28 -14.14 2.59 15.68
N GLY A 29 -14.07 1.41 15.05
CA GLY A 29 -13.00 1.08 14.10
C GLY A 29 -13.02 2.00 12.87
N TRP A 30 -14.21 2.31 12.35
CA TRP A 30 -14.37 3.28 11.27
C TRP A 30 -13.96 4.70 11.67
N PHE A 31 -14.33 5.16 12.88
CA PHE A 31 -13.97 6.47 13.39
C PHE A 31 -12.46 6.59 13.64
N ILE A 32 -11.84 5.58 14.25
CA ILE A 32 -10.38 5.51 14.44
C ILE A 32 -9.69 5.54 13.07
N LYS A 33 -10.14 4.73 12.11
CA LYS A 33 -9.59 4.76 10.74
C LYS A 33 -9.76 6.14 10.10
N ALA A 34 -10.94 6.75 10.18
CA ALA A 34 -11.20 8.05 9.57
C ALA A 34 -10.36 9.18 10.20
N HIS A 35 -10.11 9.12 11.52
CA HIS A 35 -9.37 10.16 12.22
C HIS A 35 -7.85 9.99 12.10
N PHE A 36 -7.35 8.76 12.06
CA PHE A 36 -5.91 8.47 11.90
C PHE A 36 -5.46 8.33 10.43
N ALA A 37 -6.38 8.17 9.47
CA ALA A 37 -6.06 8.18 8.04
C ALA A 37 -5.49 9.54 7.57
N GLY A 38 -5.76 10.65 8.27
CA GLY A 38 -5.15 11.95 7.97
C GLY A 38 -3.63 11.92 8.08
N ASN A 39 -3.09 11.31 9.14
CA ASN A 39 -1.64 11.16 9.32
C ASN A 39 -1.00 10.19 8.33
N GLU A 40 -1.74 9.20 7.84
CA GLU A 40 -1.27 8.24 6.84
C GLU A 40 -1.22 8.88 5.45
N TYR A 41 -2.19 9.74 5.13
CA TYR A 41 -2.16 10.58 3.95
C TYR A 41 -0.99 11.57 4.02
N ASP A 42 -0.73 12.18 5.18
CA ASP A 42 0.40 13.10 5.36
C ASP A 42 1.76 12.40 5.34
N LEU A 43 1.90 11.18 5.87
CA LEU A 43 3.14 10.38 5.76
C LEU A 43 3.38 9.88 4.33
N LEU A 44 2.35 9.38 3.65
CA LEU A 44 2.44 9.03 2.23
C LEU A 44 2.66 10.27 1.35
N LEU A 45 2.13 11.44 1.74
CA LEU A 45 2.44 12.73 1.13
C LEU A 45 3.84 13.20 1.48
N THR A 46 4.41 12.87 2.64
CA THR A 46 5.77 13.24 3.04
C THR A 46 6.78 12.38 2.28
N ASP A 47 6.60 11.05 2.23
CA ASP A 47 7.37 10.14 1.38
C ASP A 47 7.21 10.52 -0.11
N ARG A 48 5.99 10.87 -0.53
CA ARG A 48 5.75 11.40 -1.88
C ARG A 48 6.44 12.75 -2.07
N ASN A 49 6.44 13.66 -1.11
CA ASN A 49 7.04 15.00 -1.24
C ASN A 49 8.57 14.92 -1.25
N GLU A 50 9.18 14.01 -0.50
CA GLU A 50 10.62 13.73 -0.56
C GLU A 50 11.02 13.11 -1.92
N ILE A 51 10.13 12.30 -2.52
CA ILE A 51 10.27 11.79 -3.90
C ILE A 51 9.92 12.86 -4.96
N THR A 52 8.96 13.76 -4.69
CA THR A 52 8.41 14.75 -5.63
C THR A 52 9.23 16.04 -5.67
N GLU A 53 9.93 16.42 -4.59
CA GLU A 53 10.98 17.47 -4.62
C GLU A 53 12.11 17.09 -5.59
N ASN A 54 12.26 15.79 -5.91
CA ASN A 54 13.20 15.29 -6.91
C ASN A 54 12.55 14.93 -8.27
N LEU A 55 11.22 14.81 -8.36
CA LEU A 55 10.52 14.31 -9.55
C LEU A 55 9.19 15.04 -9.78
N THR A 56 9.21 16.02 -10.68
CA THR A 56 8.04 16.81 -11.04
C THR A 56 7.07 15.99 -11.92
N ILE A 57 5.86 15.76 -11.40
CA ILE A 57 4.66 15.23 -12.07
C ILE A 57 4.73 13.75 -12.49
N ALA A 58 4.40 12.84 -11.57
CA ALA A 58 4.04 11.44 -11.88
C ALA A 58 2.52 11.27 -12.08
N LYS A 59 2.08 10.84 -13.27
CA LYS A 59 0.70 10.33 -13.49
C LYS A 59 0.69 8.80 -13.36
N ASN A 60 0.01 8.27 -12.35
CA ASN A 60 -0.14 6.83 -12.14
C ASN A 60 -1.49 6.33 -12.68
N LYS A 61 -1.47 5.27 -13.50
CA LYS A 61 -2.69 4.58 -13.95
C LYS A 61 -2.57 3.09 -13.68
N THR A 62 -3.46 2.55 -12.86
CA THR A 62 -3.58 1.11 -12.55
C THR A 62 -4.65 0.47 -13.43
N ALA A 63 -4.32 -0.57 -14.18
CA ALA A 63 -5.27 -1.34 -14.98
C ALA A 63 -5.03 -2.86 -14.84
N SER A 64 -6.08 -3.66 -14.95
CA SER A 64 -5.98 -5.13 -14.89
C SER A 64 -5.47 -5.71 -16.21
N LEU A 65 -4.63 -6.75 -16.17
CA LEU A 65 -4.02 -7.37 -17.36
C LEU A 65 -5.07 -7.76 -18.42
N LYS A 66 -6.22 -8.30 -18.00
CA LYS A 66 -7.34 -8.70 -18.88
C LYS A 66 -7.95 -7.52 -19.66
N SER A 67 -7.97 -6.33 -19.06
CA SER A 67 -8.44 -5.11 -19.72
C SER A 67 -7.39 -4.53 -20.71
N LEU A 68 -6.11 -4.76 -20.44
CA LEU A 68 -5.00 -4.28 -21.27
C LEU A 68 -4.76 -5.19 -22.48
N LEU A 69 -4.84 -6.52 -22.34
CA LEU A 69 -4.55 -7.48 -23.41
C LEU A 69 -5.60 -7.56 -24.53
N ASN A 70 -6.81 -7.03 -24.31
CA ASN A 70 -7.89 -7.04 -25.31
C ASN A 70 -7.88 -5.85 -26.28
N GLY A 71 -7.02 -4.85 -26.06
CA GLY A 71 -6.84 -3.75 -27.01
C GLY A 71 -6.06 -4.18 -28.27
N LYS A 72 -5.87 -3.28 -29.22
CA LYS A 72 -4.96 -3.47 -30.38
C LYS A 72 -3.81 -2.47 -30.41
N ASP A 73 -3.63 -1.72 -29.33
CA ASP A 73 -2.73 -0.58 -29.29
C ASP A 73 -1.27 -0.97 -29.04
N GLU A 74 -0.38 -0.05 -29.41
CA GLU A 74 1.06 -0.09 -29.16
C GLU A 74 1.41 -0.45 -27.71
N ARG A 75 0.56 -0.05 -26.75
CA ARG A 75 0.63 -0.45 -25.34
C ARG A 75 0.74 -1.96 -25.10
N ILE A 76 0.05 -2.78 -25.88
CA ILE A 76 0.08 -4.25 -25.70
C ILE A 76 1.38 -4.83 -26.20
N ARG A 77 1.94 -4.26 -27.28
CA ARG A 77 3.26 -4.63 -27.78
C ARG A 77 4.32 -4.32 -26.72
N GLU A 78 4.24 -3.14 -26.11
CA GLU A 78 5.13 -2.74 -25.02
C GLU A 78 4.98 -3.68 -23.81
N LEU A 79 3.76 -3.93 -23.35
CA LEU A 79 3.50 -4.80 -22.20
C LEU A 79 4.03 -6.22 -22.42
N LYS A 80 3.84 -6.78 -23.63
CA LYS A 80 4.39 -8.09 -24.01
C LYS A 80 5.92 -8.10 -23.98
N GLN A 81 6.57 -7.00 -24.36
CA GLN A 81 8.03 -6.88 -24.29
C GLN A 81 8.53 -6.84 -22.85
N VAL A 82 7.82 -6.15 -21.94
CA VAL A 82 8.17 -6.16 -20.50
C VAL A 82 7.98 -7.55 -19.90
N ILE A 83 6.88 -8.23 -20.24
CA ILE A 83 6.59 -9.60 -19.77
C ILE A 83 7.63 -10.59 -20.31
N ALA A 84 8.08 -10.44 -21.56
CA ALA A 84 9.10 -11.28 -22.16
C ALA A 84 10.49 -11.12 -21.49
N ASN A 85 10.74 -9.98 -20.85
CA ASN A 85 11.97 -9.73 -20.10
C ASN A 85 11.95 -10.32 -18.67
N LEU A 86 10.84 -10.92 -18.24
CA LEU A 86 10.81 -11.70 -17.01
C LEU A 86 11.50 -13.04 -17.24
N GLU A 87 12.49 -13.39 -16.42
CA GLU A 87 13.25 -14.65 -16.52
C GLU A 87 12.34 -15.88 -16.55
N LYS A 88 11.21 -15.81 -15.84
CA LYS A 88 10.10 -16.75 -15.95
C LYS A 88 8.91 -16.02 -16.54
N SER A 89 8.34 -16.55 -17.62
CA SER A 89 7.03 -16.09 -18.08
C SER A 89 6.01 -16.29 -16.96
N PRO A 90 5.52 -15.23 -16.31
CA PRO A 90 4.70 -15.37 -15.11
C PRO A 90 3.34 -15.95 -15.50
N THR A 91 2.87 -16.91 -14.70
CA THR A 91 1.54 -17.51 -14.89
C THR A 91 0.43 -16.50 -14.65
N GLU A 92 0.66 -15.53 -13.74
CA GLU A 92 -0.26 -14.43 -13.43
C GLU A 92 0.51 -13.10 -13.21
N VAL A 93 0.01 -12.02 -13.82
CA VAL A 93 0.47 -10.64 -13.57
C VAL A 93 -0.56 -9.93 -12.72
N THR A 94 -0.16 -9.49 -11.54
CA THR A 94 -1.06 -8.92 -10.54
C THR A 94 -1.30 -7.43 -10.79
N HIS A 95 -0.24 -6.69 -11.12
CA HIS A 95 -0.30 -5.24 -11.33
C HIS A 95 0.62 -4.76 -12.46
N VAL A 96 0.14 -3.73 -13.16
CA VAL A 96 0.93 -2.93 -14.11
C VAL A 96 0.87 -1.48 -13.64
N VAL A 97 2.04 -0.88 -13.42
CA VAL A 97 2.18 0.53 -13.04
C VAL A 97 2.92 1.26 -14.16
N GLU A 98 2.27 2.26 -14.74
CA GLU A 98 2.92 3.21 -15.65
C GLU A 98 3.19 4.51 -14.91
N THR A 99 4.42 4.98 -15.00
CA THR A 99 4.85 6.27 -14.48
C THR A 99 5.42 7.09 -15.62
N VAL A 100 4.93 8.32 -15.78
CA VAL A 100 5.51 9.31 -16.69
C VAL A 100 6.06 10.42 -15.83
N THR A 101 7.31 10.80 -16.07
CA THR A 101 8.02 11.88 -15.38
C THR A 101 8.61 12.80 -16.42
N THR A 102 8.46 14.11 -16.22
CA THR A 102 9.09 15.12 -17.07
C THR A 102 10.20 15.80 -16.30
N LEU A 103 11.44 15.67 -16.77
CA LEU A 103 12.59 16.42 -16.27
C LEU A 103 12.70 17.70 -17.10
N PRO A 104 12.40 18.88 -16.51
CA PRO A 104 12.51 20.13 -17.24
C PRO A 104 13.97 20.40 -17.61
N GLY A 105 14.20 20.85 -18.85
CA GLY A 105 15.47 21.44 -19.23
C GLY A 105 15.61 22.86 -18.69
N GLU A 106 16.83 23.36 -18.59
CA GLU A 106 17.11 24.79 -18.48
C GLU A 106 16.65 25.57 -19.71
N GLU A 107 16.21 26.80 -19.49
CA GLU A 107 15.89 27.73 -20.57
C GLU A 107 17.11 27.98 -21.46
N LYS A 108 16.85 28.09 -22.76
CA LYS A 108 17.87 28.37 -23.77
C LYS A 108 18.61 29.67 -23.42
N ARG A 109 19.91 29.57 -23.19
CA ARG A 109 20.78 30.72 -22.95
C ARG A 109 21.42 31.15 -24.24
N ILE A 110 21.30 32.42 -24.58
CA ILE A 110 21.93 33.05 -25.74
C ILE A 110 22.95 34.06 -25.22
N VAL A 111 24.20 33.92 -25.65
CA VAL A 111 25.26 34.87 -25.33
C VAL A 111 25.77 35.47 -26.64
N VAL A 112 25.67 36.79 -26.73
CA VAL A 112 26.19 37.57 -27.86
C VAL A 112 27.59 38.03 -27.51
N TYR A 113 28.53 37.88 -28.45
CA TYR A 113 29.92 38.26 -28.28
C TYR A 113 30.48 38.86 -29.57
N LYS A 114 31.53 39.68 -29.44
CA LYS A 114 32.25 40.20 -30.60
C LYS A 114 33.32 39.21 -31.05
N GLU A 115 33.57 39.13 -32.34
CA GLU A 115 34.59 38.22 -32.89
C GLU A 115 35.98 38.39 -32.26
N ALA A 116 36.34 39.62 -31.86
CA ALA A 116 37.60 39.91 -31.17
C ALA A 116 37.68 39.29 -29.75
N GLU A 117 36.56 39.03 -29.09
CA GLU A 117 36.47 38.51 -27.72
C GLU A 117 36.51 36.97 -27.69
N CYS A 118 36.00 36.32 -28.75
CA CYS A 118 36.03 34.86 -28.91
C CYS A 118 36.25 34.49 -30.38
N PRO A 119 37.51 34.50 -30.86
CA PRO A 119 37.83 34.29 -32.27
C PRO A 119 37.54 32.86 -32.74
N ASN A 120 37.59 31.88 -31.83
CA ASN A 120 37.34 30.47 -32.10
C ASN A 120 36.24 29.96 -31.14
N PRO A 121 34.95 30.23 -31.41
CA PRO A 121 33.89 29.65 -30.61
C PRO A 121 33.91 28.12 -30.68
N PRO A 122 33.44 27.42 -29.64
CA PRO A 122 33.25 25.98 -29.71
C PRO A 122 32.39 25.62 -30.94
N PRO A 123 32.72 24.54 -31.66
CA PRO A 123 31.89 24.12 -32.78
C PRO A 123 30.52 23.65 -32.31
N ASP A 124 29.54 23.71 -33.19
CA ASP A 124 28.21 23.15 -32.94
C ASP A 124 28.33 21.70 -32.46
N HIS A 125 27.67 21.42 -31.34
CA HIS A 125 27.77 20.13 -30.71
C HIS A 125 26.42 19.70 -30.13
N LEU A 126 26.12 18.43 -30.32
CA LEU A 126 24.93 17.82 -29.78
C LEU A 126 25.35 16.75 -28.77
N PHE A 127 25.05 17.00 -27.51
CA PHE A 127 25.41 16.09 -26.42
C PHE A 127 24.44 14.92 -26.41
N LYS A 128 25.00 13.72 -26.49
CA LYS A 128 24.25 12.45 -26.48
C LYS A 128 24.75 11.56 -25.36
N LEU A 129 23.84 10.82 -24.73
CA LEU A 129 24.20 9.72 -23.84
C LEU A 129 24.70 8.51 -24.66
N GLU A 130 25.22 7.49 -23.98
CA GLU A 130 25.74 6.27 -24.61
C GLU A 130 24.70 5.55 -25.48
N ASN A 131 23.42 5.62 -25.10
CA ASN A 131 22.31 5.07 -25.88
C ASN A 131 21.86 5.95 -27.06
N GLY A 132 22.53 7.08 -27.30
CA GLY A 132 22.23 8.03 -28.37
C GLY A 132 21.22 9.13 -28.00
N LEU A 133 20.60 9.09 -26.80
CA LEU A 133 19.62 10.08 -26.36
C LEU A 133 20.26 11.47 -26.32
N LYS A 134 19.65 12.41 -27.04
CA LYS A 134 20.09 13.82 -27.14
C LYS A 134 19.65 14.58 -25.89
N VAL A 135 20.58 15.13 -25.14
CA VAL A 135 20.30 15.77 -23.82
C VAL A 135 20.60 17.26 -23.80
N ALA A 136 21.46 17.75 -24.69
CA ALA A 136 21.73 19.17 -24.83
C ALA A 136 22.22 19.49 -26.24
N SER A 137 22.07 20.75 -26.63
CA SER A 137 22.63 21.28 -27.87
C SER A 137 23.41 22.57 -27.59
N PHE A 138 24.51 22.71 -28.32
CA PHE A 138 25.30 23.92 -28.42
C PHE A 138 25.33 24.32 -29.90
N ALA A 139 24.93 25.55 -30.20
CA ALA A 139 24.90 26.08 -31.57
C ALA A 139 25.46 27.50 -31.61
N THR A 140 26.29 27.77 -32.61
CA THR A 140 26.89 29.08 -32.87
C THR A 140 26.25 29.70 -34.10
N THR A 141 25.70 30.90 -33.94
CA THR A 141 25.12 31.67 -35.04
C THR A 141 26.03 32.87 -35.33
N THR A 142 26.32 33.12 -36.61
CA THR A 142 27.06 34.32 -37.05
C THR A 142 26.14 35.15 -37.94
N GLU A 143 25.81 36.37 -37.49
CA GLU A 143 25.04 37.35 -38.27
C GLU A 143 25.87 38.62 -38.43
N GLY A 144 26.56 38.76 -39.57
CA GLY A 144 27.46 39.90 -39.82
C GLY A 144 28.71 39.86 -38.93
N GLU A 145 28.97 40.96 -38.20
CA GLU A 145 30.08 41.07 -37.24
C GLU A 145 29.72 40.56 -35.83
N GLU A 146 28.44 40.26 -35.59
CA GLU A 146 27.97 39.72 -34.32
C GLU A 146 27.93 38.19 -34.39
N LYS A 147 28.58 37.57 -33.41
CA LYS A 147 28.51 36.13 -33.21
C LYS A 147 27.75 35.86 -31.91
N SER A 148 26.94 34.81 -31.91
CA SER A 148 26.24 34.36 -30.71
C SER A 148 26.41 32.86 -30.55
N TYR A 149 26.44 32.40 -29.31
CA TYR A 149 26.29 30.99 -29.02
C TYR A 149 25.02 30.78 -28.20
N SER A 150 24.37 29.65 -28.46
CA SER A 150 23.20 29.21 -27.72
C SER A 150 23.45 27.84 -27.11
N TYR A 151 23.05 27.71 -25.86
CA TYR A 151 23.07 26.45 -25.12
C TYR A 151 21.66 26.15 -24.63
N GLU A 152 21.20 24.93 -24.89
CA GLU A 152 19.88 24.45 -24.51
C GLU A 152 20.01 23.00 -24.02
N THR A 153 19.51 22.73 -22.82
CA THR A 153 19.31 21.37 -22.33
C THR A 153 17.90 20.91 -22.69
N ALA A 154 17.77 19.69 -23.18
CA ALA A 154 16.48 19.13 -23.53
C ALA A 154 15.62 18.88 -22.29
N GLU A 155 14.31 19.08 -22.43
CA GLU A 155 13.34 18.46 -21.54
C GLU A 155 13.32 16.96 -21.82
N LEU A 156 13.42 16.13 -20.77
CA LEU A 156 13.37 14.68 -20.90
C LEU A 156 12.07 14.13 -20.35
N ASN A 157 11.36 13.38 -21.18
CA ASN A 157 10.14 12.68 -20.78
C ASN A 157 10.47 11.20 -20.55
N LEU A 158 10.48 10.80 -19.28
CA LEU A 158 10.75 9.43 -18.84
C LEU A 158 9.43 8.67 -18.70
N LYS A 159 9.35 7.50 -19.31
CA LYS A 159 8.24 6.56 -19.18
C LYS A 159 8.75 5.26 -18.55
N GLY A 160 8.36 5.00 -17.31
CA GLY A 160 8.57 3.74 -16.61
C GLY A 160 7.33 2.85 -16.71
N THR A 161 7.54 1.57 -16.99
CA THR A 161 6.50 0.53 -16.91
C THR A 161 7.00 -0.57 -15.99
N VAL A 162 6.31 -0.78 -14.87
CA VAL A 162 6.61 -1.82 -13.89
C VAL A 162 5.53 -2.88 -13.96
N VAL A 163 5.95 -4.13 -14.14
CA VAL A 163 5.09 -5.31 -14.11
C VAL A 163 5.43 -6.09 -12.86
N ILE A 164 4.43 -6.27 -11.99
CA ILE A 164 4.57 -7.03 -10.73
C ILE A 164 3.78 -8.32 -10.89
N ALA A 165 4.51 -9.44 -10.89
CA ALA A 165 3.98 -10.78 -10.82
C ALA A 165 4.10 -11.32 -9.38
N GLU A 166 3.57 -12.52 -9.12
CA GLU A 166 3.59 -13.11 -7.78
C GLU A 166 4.98 -13.29 -7.17
N GLU A 167 5.98 -13.56 -8.00
CA GLU A 167 7.35 -13.90 -7.56
C GLU A 167 8.40 -12.99 -8.18
N ASP A 168 8.07 -12.31 -9.28
CA ASP A 168 9.02 -11.54 -10.08
C ASP A 168 8.50 -10.12 -10.36
N THR A 169 9.41 -9.19 -10.60
CA THR A 169 9.09 -7.84 -11.05
C THR A 169 9.98 -7.50 -12.23
N ALA A 170 9.40 -6.93 -13.29
CA ALA A 170 10.13 -6.39 -14.43
C ALA A 170 9.88 -4.90 -14.56
N VAL A 171 10.91 -4.17 -15.01
CA VAL A 171 10.84 -2.74 -15.27
C VAL A 171 11.33 -2.48 -16.69
N LEU A 172 10.59 -1.65 -17.41
CA LEU A 172 11.03 -1.04 -18.66
C LEU A 172 11.04 0.47 -18.47
N LEU A 173 12.21 1.07 -18.65
CA LEU A 173 12.37 2.51 -18.61
C LEU A 173 12.71 3.03 -20.01
N LYS A 174 12.00 4.07 -20.43
CA LYS A 174 12.18 4.73 -21.72
C LYS A 174 12.31 6.23 -21.52
N ALA A 175 13.05 6.90 -22.40
CA ALA A 175 13.20 8.34 -22.41
C ALA A 175 12.94 8.91 -23.81
N THR A 176 12.26 10.05 -23.88
CA THR A 176 12.20 10.91 -25.06
C THR A 176 12.77 12.28 -24.72
N SER A 177 13.30 12.99 -25.71
CA SER A 177 13.94 14.30 -25.55
C SER A 177 13.17 15.34 -26.33
N SER A 178 13.05 16.57 -25.81
CA SER A 178 12.45 17.69 -26.58
C SER A 178 13.23 18.03 -27.85
N LEU A 179 14.51 17.69 -27.93
CA LEU A 179 15.33 17.84 -29.13
C LEU A 179 15.02 16.77 -30.20
N GLU A 180 14.31 15.71 -29.83
CA GLU A 180 13.88 14.63 -30.73
C GLU A 180 12.63 13.92 -30.18
N PRO A 181 11.46 14.57 -30.24
CA PRO A 181 10.26 14.12 -29.54
C PRO A 181 9.69 12.80 -30.08
N ASP A 182 9.98 12.48 -31.34
CA ASP A 182 9.46 11.30 -32.03
C ASP A 182 10.29 10.02 -31.80
N VAL A 183 11.45 10.12 -31.15
CA VAL A 183 12.35 8.98 -30.92
C VAL A 183 12.39 8.62 -29.45
N THR A 184 12.07 7.35 -29.16
CA THR A 184 12.09 6.82 -27.80
C THR A 184 13.28 5.90 -27.59
N TYR A 185 14.05 6.19 -26.55
CA TYR A 185 15.27 5.47 -26.20
C TYR A 185 15.04 4.56 -24.99
N PRO A 186 15.33 3.26 -25.07
CA PRO A 186 15.33 2.39 -23.90
C PRO A 186 16.48 2.77 -22.97
N LEU A 187 16.20 2.82 -21.67
CA LEU A 187 17.19 2.99 -20.61
C LEU A 187 17.41 1.64 -19.93
N GLN A 188 18.67 1.23 -19.79
CA GLN A 188 19.01 0.03 -19.02
C GLN A 188 18.78 0.29 -17.53
N VAL A 189 18.15 -0.66 -16.85
CA VAL A 189 17.90 -0.64 -15.41
C VAL A 189 18.76 -1.72 -14.80
N ASP A 190 19.97 -1.36 -14.36
CA ASP A 190 20.98 -2.33 -13.96
C ASP A 190 20.73 -2.95 -12.58
N ASN A 191 20.03 -2.22 -11.70
CA ASN A 191 19.80 -2.64 -10.30
C ASN A 191 18.32 -2.49 -9.92
N LEU A 192 17.51 -3.49 -10.25
CA LEU A 192 16.16 -3.61 -9.70
C LEU A 192 16.23 -4.31 -8.34
N LYS A 193 15.98 -3.57 -7.26
CA LYS A 193 15.87 -4.15 -5.91
C LYS A 193 14.41 -4.25 -5.49
N VAL A 194 13.87 -5.46 -5.56
CA VAL A 194 12.57 -5.76 -4.95
C VAL A 194 12.76 -5.90 -3.44
N THR A 195 12.25 -4.95 -2.67
CA THR A 195 12.42 -4.93 -1.20
C THR A 195 11.45 -5.85 -0.49
N LYS A 196 10.21 -6.00 -0.97
CA LYS A 196 9.20 -6.88 -0.36
C LYS A 196 8.06 -7.22 -1.33
N ILE A 197 7.75 -8.51 -1.46
CA ILE A 197 6.48 -8.99 -2.03
C ILE A 197 5.71 -9.67 -0.88
N ARG A 198 4.63 -9.06 -0.38
CA ARG A 198 3.81 -9.66 0.68
C ARG A 198 2.70 -10.50 0.05
N LYS A 199 2.75 -11.83 0.19
CA LYS A 199 1.59 -12.70 -0.04
C LYS A 199 0.71 -12.67 1.21
N HIS A 200 -0.41 -11.95 1.17
CA HIS A 200 -1.37 -11.89 2.28
C HIS A 200 -2.27 -13.13 2.29
N LYS A 201 -2.03 -14.05 3.22
CA LYS A 201 -2.94 -15.19 3.45
C LYS A 201 -4.13 -14.73 4.28
N ILE A 202 -5.32 -14.78 3.69
CA ILE A 202 -6.57 -14.42 4.39
C ILE A 202 -6.91 -15.45 5.48
N PHE A 203 -6.53 -16.72 5.27
CA PHE A 203 -6.77 -17.79 6.24
C PHE A 203 -5.45 -18.38 6.73
N GLU A 204 -5.17 -18.21 8.01
CA GLU A 204 -3.99 -18.74 8.68
C GLU A 204 -4.27 -18.86 10.18
N PRO A 205 -4.15 -20.04 10.80
CA PRO A 205 -4.37 -20.15 12.24
C PRO A 205 -3.16 -19.59 12.99
N HIS A 206 -3.41 -18.66 13.90
CA HIS A 206 -2.42 -18.19 14.87
C HIS A 206 -2.91 -18.44 16.29
N ILE A 207 -2.00 -18.47 17.27
CA ILE A 207 -2.39 -18.62 18.68
C ILE A 207 -2.25 -17.25 19.35
N GLN A 208 -3.31 -16.81 20.00
CA GLN A 208 -3.31 -15.55 20.73
C GLN A 208 -3.59 -15.81 22.20
N VAL A 209 -2.81 -15.16 23.07
CA VAL A 209 -2.97 -15.21 24.53
C VAL A 209 -3.40 -13.84 25.01
N ASN A 210 -4.55 -13.79 25.68
CA ASN A 210 -5.20 -12.57 26.10
C ASN A 210 -5.58 -12.59 27.57
N MET A 211 -5.74 -11.39 28.12
CA MET A 211 -6.56 -11.15 29.30
C MET A 211 -7.89 -10.56 28.84
N ASN A 212 -8.99 -11.15 29.28
CA ASN A 212 -10.34 -10.70 28.93
C ASN A 212 -11.01 -10.11 30.15
N GLY A 213 -11.45 -8.86 30.03
CA GLY A 213 -12.47 -8.31 30.90
C GLY A 213 -13.84 -8.72 30.37
N LEU A 214 -14.68 -9.30 31.23
CA LEU A 214 -16.00 -9.79 30.85
C LEU A 214 -17.10 -9.14 31.67
N ILE A 215 -18.25 -8.93 31.03
CA ILE A 215 -19.47 -8.39 31.63
C ILE A 215 -20.59 -9.39 31.42
N ASN A 216 -21.06 -10.00 32.51
CA ASN A 216 -22.26 -10.84 32.52
C ASN A 216 -23.49 -9.95 32.73
N PHE A 217 -24.57 -10.21 31.99
CA PHE A 217 -25.80 -9.42 32.11
C PHE A 217 -26.81 -9.99 33.10
N GLU A 218 -26.74 -11.29 33.44
CA GLU A 218 -27.68 -11.94 34.34
C GLU A 218 -26.98 -13.07 35.13
N PRO A 219 -26.81 -12.97 36.47
CA PRO A 219 -26.83 -11.73 37.24
C PRO A 219 -25.71 -10.77 36.77
N PRO A 220 -25.93 -9.44 36.85
CA PRO A 220 -24.90 -8.45 36.53
C PRO A 220 -23.63 -8.67 37.33
N SER A 221 -22.53 -8.99 36.65
CA SER A 221 -21.21 -9.17 37.26
C SER A 221 -20.12 -8.87 36.24
N ALA A 222 -18.93 -8.52 36.73
CA ALA A 222 -17.74 -8.34 35.92
C ALA A 222 -16.64 -9.24 36.45
N ASP A 223 -15.85 -9.78 35.55
CA ASP A 223 -14.76 -10.70 35.90
C ASP A 223 -13.60 -10.56 34.93
N VAL A 224 -12.49 -11.21 35.24
CA VAL A 224 -11.29 -11.26 34.40
C VAL A 224 -10.91 -12.72 34.19
N THR A 225 -10.60 -13.07 32.94
CA THR A 225 -10.14 -14.41 32.57
C THR A 225 -8.87 -14.32 31.74
N ALA A 226 -7.99 -15.31 31.91
CA ALA A 226 -6.95 -15.57 30.93
C ALA A 226 -7.57 -16.34 29.77
N THR A 227 -7.23 -16.01 28.53
CA THR A 227 -7.88 -16.57 27.35
C THR A 227 -6.85 -16.98 26.31
N ILE A 228 -7.09 -18.12 25.68
CA ILE A 228 -6.41 -18.55 24.46
C ILE A 228 -7.42 -18.44 23.32
N SER A 229 -7.09 -17.70 22.28
CA SER A 229 -7.91 -17.59 21.07
C SER A 229 -7.11 -18.00 19.83
N VAL A 230 -7.84 -18.43 18.80
CA VAL A 230 -7.25 -18.86 17.53
C VAL A 230 -7.89 -18.07 16.39
N PRO A 231 -7.41 -16.86 16.06
CA PRO A 231 -7.92 -16.14 14.90
C PRO A 231 -7.64 -16.91 13.61
N LEU A 232 -8.68 -17.02 12.78
CA LEU A 232 -8.63 -17.82 11.55
C LEU A 232 -8.61 -16.95 10.29
N ILE A 233 -9.21 -15.76 10.35
CA ILE A 233 -9.37 -14.87 9.21
C ILE A 233 -8.61 -13.56 9.48
N HIS A 234 -7.67 -13.24 8.61
CA HIS A 234 -6.85 -12.03 8.67
C HIS A 234 -7.15 -11.12 7.48
N ALA A 235 -7.56 -9.89 7.75
CA ALA A 235 -7.74 -8.84 6.77
C ALA A 235 -6.72 -7.72 6.98
N LEU A 236 -6.61 -6.83 5.98
CA LEU A 236 -5.81 -5.60 6.07
C LEU A 236 -4.37 -5.86 6.55
N ASP A 237 -3.61 -6.70 5.83
CA ASP A 237 -2.19 -6.99 6.16
C ASP A 237 -1.95 -7.45 7.61
N ARG A 238 -2.89 -8.25 8.15
CA ARG A 238 -2.88 -8.78 9.52
C ARG A 238 -3.05 -7.71 10.60
N GLU A 239 -3.66 -6.57 10.27
CA GLU A 239 -4.11 -5.59 11.26
C GLU A 239 -5.45 -5.95 11.89
N LEU A 240 -6.26 -6.74 11.19
CA LEU A 240 -7.64 -7.03 11.57
C LEU A 240 -7.92 -8.53 11.51
N ASP A 241 -8.36 -9.08 12.63
CA ASP A 241 -8.73 -10.48 12.78
C ASP A 241 -10.24 -10.61 12.94
N PHE A 242 -10.82 -11.66 12.35
CA PHE A 242 -12.23 -11.99 12.50
C PHE A 242 -12.41 -13.43 12.95
N LEU A 243 -13.46 -13.65 13.73
CA LEU A 243 -13.94 -14.98 14.14
C LEU A 243 -12.82 -15.84 14.75
N ALA A 244 -12.31 -15.41 15.90
CA ALA A 244 -11.33 -16.17 16.67
C ALA A 244 -12.05 -16.97 17.77
N PRO A 245 -12.30 -18.28 17.60
CA PRO A 245 -12.74 -19.13 18.70
C PRO A 245 -11.77 -19.01 19.87
N LYS A 246 -12.31 -18.98 21.09
CA LYS A 246 -11.53 -18.77 22.28
C LYS A 246 -12.01 -19.59 23.46
N ILE A 247 -11.07 -19.94 24.33
CA ILE A 247 -11.31 -20.57 25.63
C ILE A 247 -10.73 -19.69 26.72
N GLY A 248 -11.57 -19.27 27.65
CA GLY A 248 -11.21 -18.45 28.80
C GLY A 248 -11.25 -19.27 30.09
N PHE A 249 -10.36 -18.97 31.02
CA PHE A 249 -10.29 -19.63 32.32
C PHE A 249 -9.87 -18.67 33.42
N ASN A 250 -10.44 -18.85 34.60
CA ASN A 250 -9.97 -18.27 35.86
C ASN A 250 -10.18 -19.27 37.01
N ASN A 251 -10.07 -18.80 38.26
CA ASN A 251 -10.14 -19.66 39.44
C ASN A 251 -11.51 -20.32 39.69
N HIS A 252 -12.58 -19.87 39.04
CA HIS A 252 -13.95 -20.32 39.32
C HIS A 252 -14.80 -20.52 38.05
N ASP A 253 -14.28 -20.19 36.87
CA ASP A 253 -15.01 -20.23 35.61
C ASP A 253 -14.13 -20.75 34.45
N VAL A 254 -14.72 -21.57 33.59
CA VAL A 254 -14.18 -21.96 32.29
C VAL A 254 -15.20 -21.57 31.23
N ARG A 255 -14.79 -20.76 30.27
CA ARG A 255 -15.66 -20.17 29.24
C ARG A 255 -15.25 -20.57 27.84
N LEU A 256 -16.24 -20.76 26.99
CA LEU A 256 -16.05 -20.94 25.55
C LEU A 256 -16.70 -19.76 24.82
N GLY A 257 -16.02 -19.21 23.83
CA GLY A 257 -16.52 -18.06 23.11
C GLY A 257 -15.88 -17.85 21.76
N VAL A 258 -16.13 -16.67 21.22
CA VAL A 258 -15.54 -16.20 19.97
C VAL A 258 -15.27 -14.71 20.08
N ASP A 259 -14.06 -14.29 19.69
CA ASP A 259 -13.80 -12.89 19.37
C ASP A 259 -14.28 -12.64 17.94
N VAL A 260 -15.27 -11.77 17.80
CA VAL A 260 -15.87 -11.45 16.51
C VAL A 260 -14.89 -10.62 15.69
N VAL A 261 -14.16 -9.73 16.36
CA VAL A 261 -13.18 -8.84 15.74
C VAL A 261 -12.01 -8.58 16.69
N GLY A 262 -10.81 -8.52 16.12
CA GLY A 262 -9.58 -8.13 16.80
C GLY A 262 -8.78 -7.14 15.97
N TYR A 263 -8.19 -6.14 16.62
CA TYR A 263 -7.35 -5.12 15.98
C TYR A 263 -5.95 -5.12 16.59
N ASN A 264 -4.92 -5.11 15.75
CA ASN A 264 -3.53 -5.01 16.18
C ASN A 264 -3.12 -3.55 16.36
N LEU A 265 -3.22 -3.04 17.59
CA LEU A 265 -2.66 -1.75 17.99
C LEU A 265 -1.13 -1.73 17.87
N GLY A 266 -0.50 -2.88 18.08
CA GLY A 266 0.95 -3.02 18.07
C GLY A 266 1.58 -2.88 16.70
N HIS A 267 0.85 -3.15 15.61
CA HIS A 267 1.48 -3.22 14.28
C HIS A 267 2.18 -1.91 13.84
N LYS A 268 1.80 -0.76 14.42
CA LYS A 268 2.42 0.56 14.17
C LYS A 268 3.51 0.93 15.20
N LEU A 269 3.73 0.12 16.22
CA LEU A 269 4.71 0.38 17.28
C LEU A 269 6.04 -0.32 16.99
N PRO A 270 7.19 0.36 17.15
CA PRO A 270 8.49 -0.18 16.78
C PRO A 270 9.00 -1.29 17.72
N ILE A 271 8.45 -1.39 18.95
CA ILE A 271 8.93 -2.31 19.98
C ILE A 271 7.91 -3.41 20.29
N ILE A 272 6.61 -3.11 20.20
CA ILE A 272 5.53 -4.03 20.54
C ILE A 272 4.65 -4.17 19.31
N THR A 273 5.05 -5.03 18.37
CA THR A 273 4.35 -5.24 17.09
C THR A 273 3.06 -6.03 17.21
N ASP A 274 2.88 -6.74 18.32
CA ASP A 274 1.84 -7.74 18.51
C ASP A 274 1.03 -7.47 19.78
N LEU A 275 0.40 -6.30 19.81
CA LEU A 275 -0.56 -5.89 20.83
C LEU A 275 -1.95 -5.83 20.22
N TRP A 276 -2.82 -6.72 20.67
CA TRP A 276 -4.13 -6.93 20.10
C TRP A 276 -5.22 -6.54 21.09
N ILE A 277 -6.24 -5.84 20.61
CA ILE A 277 -7.51 -5.67 21.32
C ILE A 277 -8.59 -6.40 20.56
N SER A 278 -9.43 -7.16 21.25
CA SER A 278 -10.51 -7.92 20.62
C SER A 278 -11.82 -7.76 21.35
N ALA A 279 -12.92 -7.85 20.61
CA ALA A 279 -14.27 -7.81 21.15
C ALA A 279 -15.02 -9.08 20.77
N GLY A 280 -15.68 -9.68 21.75
CA GLY A 280 -16.28 -10.98 21.59
C GLY A 280 -17.39 -11.27 22.57
N THR A 281 -17.82 -12.53 22.55
CA THR A 281 -18.78 -13.07 23.50
C THR A 281 -18.35 -14.47 23.92
N SER A 282 -18.67 -14.83 25.16
CA SER A 282 -18.43 -16.17 25.67
C SER A 282 -19.56 -16.62 26.59
N VAL A 283 -19.64 -17.93 26.80
CA VAL A 283 -20.58 -18.57 27.73
C VAL A 283 -19.78 -19.44 28.69
N SER A 284 -20.16 -19.45 29.97
CA SER A 284 -19.58 -20.38 30.93
C SER A 284 -19.95 -21.81 30.60
N LEU A 285 -18.93 -22.67 30.52
CA LEU A 285 -19.06 -24.12 30.48
C LEU A 285 -19.11 -24.70 31.89
N ILE A 286 -18.31 -24.14 32.80
CA ILE A 286 -18.17 -24.55 34.19
C ILE A 286 -18.07 -23.25 35.00
N GLY A 287 -19.10 -22.90 35.77
CA GLY A 287 -19.12 -21.65 36.54
C GLY A 287 -20.53 -21.23 36.95
N ASP A 288 -20.62 -20.10 37.65
CA ASP A 288 -21.84 -19.65 38.33
C ASP A 288 -22.89 -19.06 37.37
N THR A 289 -22.50 -18.66 36.16
CA THR A 289 -23.40 -17.97 35.21
C THR A 289 -23.48 -18.68 33.87
N LYS A 290 -24.63 -19.28 33.52
CA LYS A 290 -24.87 -19.91 32.20
C LYS A 290 -25.24 -18.93 31.08
N TYR A 291 -25.11 -17.63 31.33
CA TYR A 291 -25.53 -16.58 30.41
C TYR A 291 -24.35 -16.07 29.59
N PRO A 292 -24.60 -15.57 28.36
CA PRO A 292 -23.56 -14.98 27.54
C PRO A 292 -23.00 -13.69 28.18
N SER A 293 -21.69 -13.52 28.09
CA SER A 293 -21.00 -12.28 28.43
C SER A 293 -20.59 -11.50 27.18
N LEU A 294 -20.42 -10.19 27.38
CA LEU A 294 -19.61 -9.37 26.50
C LEU A 294 -18.17 -9.45 26.98
N ASP A 295 -17.24 -9.65 26.05
CA ASP A 295 -15.83 -9.77 26.36
C ASP A 295 -15.03 -8.71 25.61
N ILE A 296 -14.10 -8.07 26.32
CA ILE A 296 -13.06 -7.23 25.75
C ILE A 296 -11.72 -7.83 26.13
N SER A 297 -10.95 -8.19 25.12
CA SER A 297 -9.69 -8.90 25.22
C SER A 297 -8.54 -7.95 24.92
N ILE A 298 -7.44 -8.05 25.68
CA ILE A 298 -6.16 -7.44 25.32
C ILE A 298 -5.05 -8.48 25.45
N GLY A 299 -4.16 -8.57 24.48
CA GLY A 299 -3.08 -9.55 24.54
C GLY A 299 -2.17 -9.58 23.33
N SER A 300 -1.51 -10.71 23.13
CA SER A 300 -0.47 -10.89 22.13
C SER A 300 -0.65 -12.17 21.34
N LYS A 301 -0.11 -12.17 20.12
CA LYS A 301 -0.28 -13.21 19.10
C LYS A 301 1.07 -13.82 18.76
N PHE A 302 1.10 -15.15 18.60
CA PHE A 302 2.29 -15.96 18.36
C PHE A 302 2.10 -16.86 17.13
#